data_AF-A0A967WD17-F1
#
_entry.id   AF-A0A967WD17-F1
#
_cell.length_a   1.000
_cell.length_b   1.000
_cell.length_c   1.000
_cell.angle_alpha   90.00
_cell.angle_beta   90.00
_cell.angle_gamma   90.00
#
_symmetry.space_group_name_H-M   'P 1'
#
loop_
_entity.id
_entity.type
_entity.pdbx_description
1 polymer ?
#
loop_
_entity_poly.entity_id
_entity_poly.type
_entity_poly.pdbx_seq_one_letter_code
_entity_poly.pdbx_strand_id
1 'polypeptide(L)'
;MRKVLPISLVTAIILIAVIPVYAQAPGPGTWNVGFTMQNLSSSEEANVHIDFTQADGSDGGEWDGTIAAGGSQFLYSGNISGLAGETAATISSNVQLAVVANMASASPKTEAAYSGVDQTETATELFAPGVYKNYYNNVSNIRVQNTGSSKTCVKVTFYSLGSTSATDTDF
;
A
#
# COMPACT_ATOMS: atom_id res chain seq x y z
N MET A 1 48.01 -29.00 -26.24
CA MET A 1 48.07 -27.74 -25.46
C MET A 1 46.64 -27.34 -25.09
N ARG A 2 46.16 -27.70 -23.90
CA ARG A 2 44.78 -27.42 -23.47
C ARG A 2 44.77 -26.05 -22.76
N LYS A 3 44.02 -25.10 -23.32
CA LYS A 3 43.83 -23.76 -22.76
C LYS A 3 42.90 -23.86 -21.54
N VAL A 4 43.43 -23.66 -20.33
CA VAL A 4 42.63 -23.40 -19.13
C VAL A 4 42.62 -21.88 -18.92
N LEU A 5 41.54 -21.25 -19.39
CA LEU A 5 41.22 -19.83 -19.16
C LEU A 5 40.76 -19.68 -17.69
N PRO A 6 41.13 -18.61 -16.96
CA PRO A 6 40.89 -18.54 -15.52
C PRO A 6 39.40 -18.28 -15.24
N ILE A 7 38.73 -19.30 -14.71
CA ILE A 7 37.35 -19.25 -14.20
C ILE A 7 37.21 -18.23 -13.05
N SER A 8 38.31 -17.83 -12.40
CA SER A 8 38.30 -16.88 -11.28
C SER A 8 37.87 -15.46 -11.62
N LEU A 9 37.94 -15.01 -12.89
CA LEU A 9 37.53 -13.64 -13.25
C LEU A 9 36.02 -13.50 -13.45
N VAL A 10 35.31 -14.60 -13.75
CA VAL A 10 33.86 -14.60 -13.97
C VAL A 10 33.10 -14.68 -12.64
N THR A 11 33.67 -15.30 -11.60
CA THR A 11 33.03 -15.36 -10.27
C THR A 11 33.09 -14.03 -9.51
N ALA A 12 34.06 -13.15 -9.83
CA ALA A 12 34.23 -11.86 -9.15
C ALA A 12 33.25 -10.76 -9.62
N ILE A 13 32.54 -10.95 -10.74
CA ILE A 13 31.61 -9.95 -11.31
C ILE A 13 30.17 -10.15 -10.82
N ILE A 14 29.86 -11.24 -10.12
CA ILE A 14 28.53 -11.49 -9.51
C ILE A 14 28.57 -11.23 -7.99
N LEU A 15 29.21 -10.13 -7.58
CA LEU A 15 28.88 -9.45 -6.34
C LEU A 15 28.08 -8.20 -6.72
N ILE A 16 26.85 -8.42 -7.17
CA ILE A 16 25.83 -7.37 -7.08
C ILE A 16 25.68 -7.12 -5.59
N ALA A 17 26.17 -5.98 -5.11
CA ALA A 17 25.87 -5.49 -3.79
C ALA A 17 24.35 -5.49 -3.65
N VAL A 18 23.81 -6.44 -2.89
CA VAL A 18 22.46 -6.35 -2.39
C VAL A 18 22.50 -5.20 -1.41
N ILE A 19 22.31 -3.98 -1.92
CA ILE A 19 22.11 -2.82 -1.07
C ILE A 19 20.83 -3.15 -0.31
N PRO A 20 20.88 -3.29 1.03
CA PRO A 20 19.67 -3.49 1.79
C PRO A 20 18.77 -2.29 1.48
N VAL A 21 17.64 -2.54 0.82
CA VAL A 21 16.56 -1.57 0.73
C VAL A 21 15.99 -1.51 2.14
N TYR A 22 16.39 -0.49 2.89
CA TYR A 22 15.74 -0.19 4.15
C TYR A 22 14.33 0.24 3.81
N ALA A 23 13.32 -0.53 4.22
CA ALA A 23 11.95 -0.04 4.25
C ALA A 23 11.97 1.27 5.04
N GLN A 24 11.54 2.38 4.41
CA GLN A 24 11.38 3.64 5.13
C GLN A 24 10.49 3.34 6.34
N ALA A 25 10.97 3.65 7.55
CA ALA A 25 10.22 3.38 8.79
C ALA A 25 8.78 3.88 8.65
N PRO A 26 7.76 3.14 9.13
CA PRO A 26 6.34 3.53 9.13
C PRO A 26 6.14 5.02 9.47
N GLY A 27 5.08 5.63 8.94
CA GLY A 27 4.73 6.99 9.36
C GLY A 27 4.62 6.96 10.88
N PRO A 28 5.16 7.95 11.61
CA PRO A 28 5.27 7.82 13.07
C PRO A 28 3.88 7.54 13.64
N GLY A 29 3.73 6.47 14.42
CA GLY A 29 2.43 6.04 14.93
C GLY A 29 2.24 4.53 14.98
N THR A 30 1.40 4.09 15.92
CA THR A 30 0.74 2.77 15.85
C THR A 30 -0.62 2.98 15.20
N TRP A 31 -0.81 2.43 14.02
CA TRP A 31 -1.99 2.66 13.19
C TRP A 31 -3.08 1.62 13.43
N ASN A 32 -4.32 2.07 13.32
CA ASN A 32 -5.49 1.21 13.14
C ASN A 32 -6.32 1.76 11.97
N VAL A 33 -7.03 0.88 11.29
CA VAL A 33 -7.85 1.21 10.12
C VAL A 33 -9.28 0.72 10.32
N GLY A 34 -10.24 1.58 10.01
CA GLY A 34 -11.65 1.21 9.85
C GLY A 34 -12.04 1.25 8.38
N PHE A 35 -12.59 0.15 7.86
CA PHE A 35 -13.12 0.05 6.52
C PHE A 35 -14.64 0.16 6.56
N THR A 36 -15.20 1.14 5.87
CA THR A 36 -16.63 1.20 5.60
C THR A 36 -16.85 0.77 4.15
N MET A 37 -17.65 -0.28 3.96
CA MET A 37 -17.94 -0.86 2.65
C MET A 37 -19.44 -0.75 2.38
N GLN A 38 -19.81 -0.21 1.23
CA GLN A 38 -21.19 -0.06 0.78
C GLN A 38 -21.40 -0.96 -0.45
N ASN A 39 -22.40 -1.83 -0.39
CA ASN A 39 -22.87 -2.57 -1.55
C ASN A 39 -23.67 -1.62 -2.46
N LEU A 40 -23.20 -1.45 -3.69
CA LEU A 40 -23.86 -0.59 -4.68
C LEU A 40 -24.92 -1.32 -5.51
N SER A 41 -25.00 -2.64 -5.42
CA SER A 41 -26.10 -3.42 -6.00
C SER A 41 -27.39 -3.18 -5.22
N SER A 42 -28.49 -2.95 -5.93
CA SER A 42 -29.83 -2.82 -5.34
C SER A 42 -30.60 -4.14 -5.26
N SER A 43 -30.06 -5.23 -5.82
CA SER A 43 -30.77 -6.51 -5.92
C SER A 43 -29.94 -7.73 -5.50
N GLU A 44 -28.63 -7.61 -5.36
CA GLU A 44 -27.74 -8.73 -5.05
C GLU A 44 -26.99 -8.50 -3.74
N GLU A 45 -26.86 -9.57 -2.95
CA GLU A 45 -25.97 -9.58 -1.78
C GLU A 45 -24.51 -9.63 -2.22
N ALA A 46 -23.66 -8.83 -1.57
CA ALA A 46 -22.22 -8.89 -1.73
C ALA A 46 -21.66 -10.00 -0.83
N ASN A 47 -20.86 -10.89 -1.41
CA ASN A 47 -19.98 -11.83 -0.73
C ASN A 47 -18.59 -11.20 -0.78
N VAL A 48 -18.10 -10.76 0.38
CA VAL A 48 -16.89 -9.96 0.50
C VAL A 48 -15.79 -10.80 1.13
N HIS A 49 -14.64 -10.84 0.49
CA HIS A 49 -13.42 -11.45 1.00
C HIS A 49 -12.31 -10.40 1.06
N ILE A 50 -11.60 -10.34 2.18
CA ILE A 50 -10.52 -9.37 2.42
C ILE A 50 -9.25 -10.12 2.80
N ASP A 51 -8.21 -9.95 1.99
CA ASP A 51 -6.85 -10.37 2.28
C ASP A 51 -6.08 -9.20 2.92
N PHE A 52 -5.53 -9.40 4.11
CA PHE A 52 -4.65 -8.43 4.74
C PHE A 52 -3.18 -8.76 4.49
N THR A 53 -2.36 -7.73 4.26
CA THR A 53 -0.90 -7.87 4.14
C THR A 53 -0.21 -6.95 5.12
N GLN A 54 0.66 -7.51 5.96
CA GLN A 54 1.46 -6.76 6.93
C GLN A 54 2.49 -5.88 6.23
N ALA A 55 2.99 -4.85 6.92
CA ALA A 55 4.03 -3.97 6.37
C ALA A 55 5.31 -4.70 5.92
N ASP A 56 5.64 -5.85 6.50
CA ASP A 56 6.80 -6.68 6.11
C ASP A 56 6.51 -7.62 4.93
N GLY A 57 5.28 -7.59 4.39
CA GLY A 57 4.82 -8.44 3.29
C GLY A 57 4.33 -9.82 3.72
N SER A 58 4.33 -10.13 5.02
CA SER A 58 3.71 -11.36 5.53
C SER A 58 2.18 -11.29 5.50
N ASP A 59 1.55 -12.45 5.55
CA ASP A 59 0.11 -12.60 5.63
C ASP A 59 -0.44 -11.95 6.92
N GLY A 60 -1.41 -11.06 6.76
CA GLY A 60 -2.13 -10.37 7.84
C GLY A 60 -3.41 -11.09 8.27
N GLY A 61 -3.73 -12.22 7.64
CA GLY A 61 -4.96 -12.95 7.81
C GLY A 61 -6.05 -12.50 6.84
N GLU A 62 -7.22 -13.10 6.98
CA GLU A 62 -8.35 -12.94 6.07
C GLU A 62 -9.63 -12.60 6.84
N TRP A 63 -10.57 -11.95 6.16
CA TRP A 63 -11.93 -11.76 6.65
C TRP A 63 -12.95 -12.02 5.55
N ASP A 64 -13.98 -12.80 5.88
CA ASP A 64 -15.14 -13.05 5.03
C ASP A 64 -16.40 -12.46 5.66
N GLY A 65 -17.29 -11.95 4.82
CA GLY A 65 -18.62 -11.56 5.25
C GLY A 65 -19.55 -11.25 4.10
N THR A 66 -20.78 -10.89 4.44
CA THR A 66 -21.77 -10.48 3.45
C THR A 66 -22.33 -9.09 3.73
N ILE A 67 -22.78 -8.43 2.67
CA ILE A 67 -23.45 -7.13 2.74
C ILE A 67 -24.72 -7.21 1.90
N ALA A 68 -25.88 -7.09 2.54
CA ALA A 68 -27.17 -7.08 1.85
C ALA A 68 -27.21 -6.01 0.74
N ALA A 69 -28.06 -6.21 -0.26
CA ALA A 69 -28.26 -5.25 -1.35
C ALA A 69 -28.55 -3.83 -0.81
N GLY A 70 -27.81 -2.83 -1.29
CA GLY A 70 -27.89 -1.45 -0.83
C GLY A 70 -27.43 -1.22 0.63
N GLY A 71 -26.93 -2.25 1.31
CA GLY A 71 -26.44 -2.20 2.68
C GLY A 71 -24.98 -1.77 2.79
N SER A 72 -24.53 -1.56 4.02
CA SER A 72 -23.13 -1.29 4.35
C SER A 72 -22.64 -2.13 5.52
N GLN A 73 -21.32 -2.26 5.61
CA GLN A 73 -20.60 -2.97 6.66
C GLN A 73 -19.40 -2.16 7.11
N PHE A 74 -19.16 -2.13 8.42
CA PHE A 74 -17.96 -1.53 9.01
C PHE A 74 -17.07 -2.62 9.61
N LEU A 75 -15.79 -2.59 9.26
CA LEU A 75 -14.77 -3.50 9.79
C LEU A 75 -13.64 -2.70 10.41
N TYR A 76 -13.26 -3.04 11.65
CA TYR A 76 -12.16 -2.39 12.36
C TYR A 76 -10.98 -3.34 12.50
N SER A 77 -9.81 -2.94 12.01
CA SER A 77 -8.58 -3.75 11.98
C SER A 77 -8.15 -4.19 13.39
N GLY A 78 -8.37 -3.36 14.40
CA GLY A 78 -7.99 -3.68 15.78
C GLY A 78 -8.79 -4.82 16.42
N ASN A 79 -9.87 -5.27 15.77
CA ASN A 79 -10.61 -6.47 16.20
C ASN A 79 -10.17 -7.75 15.46
N ILE A 80 -9.25 -7.65 14.51
CA ILE A 80 -8.75 -8.76 13.71
C ILE A 80 -7.49 -9.30 14.37
N SER A 81 -7.54 -10.55 14.80
CA SER A 81 -6.41 -11.19 15.47
C SER A 81 -5.20 -11.27 14.54
N GLY A 82 -4.04 -10.83 15.02
CA GLY A 82 -2.78 -10.87 14.26
C GLY A 82 -2.55 -9.62 13.39
N LEU A 83 -3.56 -8.77 13.20
CA LEU A 83 -3.43 -7.54 12.44
C LEU A 83 -2.96 -6.40 13.35
N ALA A 84 -1.76 -5.87 13.10
CA ALA A 84 -1.21 -4.77 13.90
C ALA A 84 -0.33 -3.83 13.06
N GLY A 85 -0.46 -2.52 13.30
CA GLY A 85 0.34 -1.52 12.60
C GLY A 85 -0.21 -1.15 11.23
N GLU A 86 0.67 -0.71 10.32
CA GLU A 86 0.32 -0.36 8.94
C GLU A 86 0.12 -1.65 8.13
N THR A 87 -1.06 -1.83 7.53
CA THR A 87 -1.45 -3.03 6.78
C THR A 87 -2.15 -2.64 5.49
N ALA A 88 -1.89 -3.33 4.39
CA ALA A 88 -2.74 -3.25 3.21
C ALA A 88 -3.92 -4.22 3.33
N ALA A 89 -5.01 -3.89 2.64
CA ALA A 89 -6.17 -4.74 2.46
C ALA A 89 -6.50 -4.83 0.98
N THR A 90 -6.63 -6.04 0.46
CA THR A 90 -7.20 -6.31 -0.87
C THR A 90 -8.61 -6.83 -0.68
N ILE A 91 -9.60 -6.11 -1.21
CA ILE A 91 -11.02 -6.43 -1.02
C ILE A 91 -11.58 -6.96 -2.33
N SER A 92 -12.16 -8.15 -2.29
CA SER A 92 -12.81 -8.80 -3.42
C SER A 92 -14.29 -9.05 -3.13
N SER A 93 -15.13 -8.92 -4.15
CA SER A 93 -16.58 -9.06 -4.04
C SER A 93 -17.20 -9.48 -5.37
N ASN A 94 -18.34 -10.19 -5.34
CA ASN A 94 -19.12 -10.53 -6.53
C ASN A 94 -19.90 -9.34 -7.10
N VAL A 95 -20.05 -8.25 -6.35
CA VAL A 95 -20.70 -7.00 -6.78
C VAL A 95 -19.81 -5.79 -6.48
N GLN A 96 -20.06 -4.69 -7.20
CA GLN A 96 -19.33 -3.44 -6.97
C GLN A 96 -19.57 -2.92 -5.55
N LEU A 97 -18.47 -2.59 -4.87
CA LEU A 97 -18.47 -1.90 -3.59
C LEU A 97 -17.93 -0.48 -3.75
N ALA A 98 -18.47 0.44 -2.94
CA ALA A 98 -17.76 1.68 -2.59
C ALA A 98 -17.12 1.48 -1.22
N VAL A 99 -15.83 1.76 -1.10
CA VAL A 99 -15.07 1.53 0.15
C VAL A 99 -14.37 2.81 0.58
N VAL A 100 -14.40 3.10 1.88
CA VAL A 100 -13.59 4.14 2.51
C VAL A 100 -12.79 3.53 3.64
N ALA A 101 -11.47 3.73 3.61
CA ALA A 101 -10.57 3.42 4.71
C ALA A 101 -10.31 4.68 5.53
N ASN A 102 -10.50 4.58 6.84
CA ASN A 102 -10.19 5.63 7.81
C ASN A 102 -9.07 5.13 8.70
N MET A 103 -7.94 5.82 8.71
CA MET A 103 -6.78 5.46 9.50
C MET A 103 -6.59 6.46 10.63
N ALA A 104 -6.22 5.96 11.80
CA ALA A 104 -5.83 6.78 12.94
C ALA A 104 -4.62 6.18 13.64
N SER A 105 -3.76 7.05 14.18
CA SER A 105 -2.62 6.67 15.02
C SER A 105 -2.66 7.35 16.37
N ALA A 106 -2.02 6.74 17.38
CA ALA A 106 -2.05 7.22 18.76
C ALA A 106 -0.79 7.98 19.20
N SER A 107 0.34 7.86 18.50
CA SER A 107 1.63 8.42 18.93
C SER A 107 2.62 8.63 17.78
N PRO A 108 2.64 9.80 17.10
CA PRO A 108 1.76 10.96 17.23
C PRO A 108 0.30 10.66 16.85
N LYS A 109 -0.61 11.59 17.18
CA LYS A 109 -2.00 11.51 16.72
C LYS A 109 -2.11 12.04 15.31
N THR A 110 -2.34 11.15 14.35
CA THR A 110 -2.61 11.53 12.96
C THR A 110 -3.81 10.74 12.44
N GLU A 111 -4.57 11.38 11.56
CA GLU A 111 -5.76 10.79 10.94
C GLU A 111 -5.67 10.97 9.43
N ALA A 112 -6.15 9.98 8.68
CA ALA A 112 -6.22 10.02 7.23
C ALA A 112 -7.44 9.22 6.77
N ALA A 113 -8.01 9.59 5.62
CA ALA A 113 -9.03 8.80 4.97
C ALA A 113 -8.79 8.76 3.47
N TYR A 114 -9.09 7.63 2.84
CA TYR A 114 -9.02 7.47 1.40
C TYR A 114 -10.09 6.50 0.91
N SER A 115 -10.51 6.68 -0.34
CA SER A 115 -11.38 5.72 -1.02
C SER A 115 -10.59 4.49 -1.42
N GLY A 116 -11.23 3.32 -1.41
CA GLY A 116 -10.69 2.14 -2.08
C GLY A 116 -10.42 2.44 -3.55
N VAL A 117 -9.34 1.86 -4.08
CA VAL A 117 -8.96 2.00 -5.49
C VAL A 117 -9.59 0.84 -6.25
N ASP A 118 -10.51 1.14 -7.16
CA ASP A 118 -11.11 0.12 -8.02
C ASP A 118 -10.08 -0.44 -9.01
N GLN A 119 -10.25 -1.68 -9.45
CA GLN A 119 -9.36 -2.29 -10.45
C GLN A 119 -9.28 -1.44 -11.73
N THR A 120 -10.38 -0.80 -12.14
CA THR A 120 -10.44 0.08 -13.30
C THR A 120 -9.69 1.41 -13.12
N GLU A 121 -9.37 1.78 -11.87
CA GLU A 121 -8.61 2.98 -11.51
C GLU A 121 -7.11 2.69 -11.33
N THR A 122 -6.71 1.41 -11.43
CA THR A 122 -5.29 1.04 -11.34
C THR A 122 -4.52 1.56 -12.55
N ALA A 123 -3.33 2.12 -12.29
CA ALA A 123 -2.48 2.70 -13.32
C ALA A 123 -1.01 2.48 -12.98
N THR A 124 -0.14 2.56 -13.99
CA THR A 124 1.31 2.57 -13.80
C THR A 124 1.85 3.93 -13.35
N GLU A 125 1.00 4.95 -13.35
CA GLU A 125 1.30 6.31 -12.89
C GLU A 125 0.12 6.84 -12.08
N LEU A 126 0.40 7.33 -10.87
CA LEU A 126 -0.59 7.87 -9.94
C LEU A 126 -0.15 9.26 -9.48
N PHE A 127 -1.10 10.18 -9.35
CA PHE A 127 -0.86 11.54 -8.88
C PHE A 127 -1.33 11.68 -7.43
N ALA A 128 -0.42 12.10 -6.55
CA ALA A 128 -0.73 12.44 -5.16
C ALA A 128 -0.64 13.97 -4.98
N PRO A 129 -1.74 14.73 -5.14
CA PRO A 129 -1.71 16.16 -4.86
C PRO A 129 -1.61 16.42 -3.36
N GLY A 130 -1.05 17.58 -2.98
CA GLY A 130 -1.00 18.00 -1.56
C GLY A 130 0.05 17.27 -0.72
N VAL A 131 1.14 16.81 -1.33
CA VAL A 131 2.29 16.26 -0.60
C VAL A 131 3.14 17.41 -0.05
N TYR A 132 3.35 17.42 1.26
CA TYR A 132 4.06 18.48 1.97
C TYR A 132 5.44 18.02 2.46
N LYS A 133 6.44 18.88 2.22
CA LYS A 133 7.80 18.77 2.77
C LYS A 133 8.04 19.94 3.72
N ASN A 134 7.80 19.72 5.01
CA ASN A 134 7.95 20.72 6.08
C ASN A 134 7.16 22.02 5.82
N TYR A 135 5.95 21.92 5.29
CA TYR A 135 5.10 23.08 5.02
C TYR A 135 4.30 23.44 6.27
N TYR A 136 4.64 24.56 6.93
CA TYR A 136 4.11 24.92 8.25
C TYR A 136 4.21 23.78 9.28
N ASN A 137 5.35 23.08 9.32
CA ASN A 137 5.59 21.88 10.14
C ASN A 137 4.73 20.65 9.78
N ASN A 138 4.02 20.66 8.65
CA ASN A 138 3.34 19.48 8.11
C ASN A 138 4.30 18.70 7.20
N VAL A 139 4.26 17.38 7.36
CA VAL A 139 4.97 16.43 6.52
C VAL A 139 3.97 15.39 6.02
N SER A 140 4.05 15.04 4.75
CA SER A 140 3.26 13.95 4.18
C SER A 140 4.07 12.66 4.19
N ASN A 141 3.38 11.53 4.27
CA ASN A 141 3.95 10.21 4.08
C ASN A 141 3.32 9.58 2.83
N ILE A 142 4.16 9.02 1.96
CA ILE A 142 3.73 8.25 0.80
C ILE A 142 4.15 6.80 1.07
N ARG A 143 3.19 5.88 1.00
CA ARG A 143 3.40 4.45 1.19
C ARG A 143 3.06 3.72 -0.09
N VAL A 144 3.99 2.88 -0.53
CA VAL A 144 3.75 1.97 -1.66
C VAL A 144 4.13 0.58 -1.20
N GLN A 145 3.17 -0.34 -1.27
CA GLN A 145 3.39 -1.73 -0.94
C GLN A 145 3.23 -2.57 -2.21
N ASN A 146 4.24 -3.38 -2.49
CA ASN A 146 4.14 -4.41 -3.51
C ASN A 146 3.46 -5.64 -2.88
N THR A 147 2.21 -5.90 -3.24
CA THR A 147 1.45 -7.06 -2.77
C THR A 147 1.62 -8.29 -3.68
N GLY A 148 2.38 -8.16 -4.77
CA GLY A 148 2.70 -9.25 -5.69
C GLY A 148 4.03 -9.95 -5.39
N SER A 149 4.25 -11.09 -6.05
CA SER A 149 5.47 -11.90 -5.90
C SER A 149 6.65 -11.44 -6.76
N SER A 150 6.41 -10.58 -7.74
CA SER A 150 7.46 -10.05 -8.63
C SER A 150 8.05 -8.77 -8.06
N LYS A 151 9.37 -8.58 -8.20
CA LYS A 151 10.01 -7.32 -7.78
C LYS A 151 9.49 -6.17 -8.64
N THR A 152 8.91 -5.17 -7.98
CA THR A 152 8.41 -3.94 -8.61
C THR A 152 9.32 -2.78 -8.22
N CYS A 153 9.78 -2.01 -9.20
CA CYS A 153 10.49 -0.76 -8.96
C CYS A 153 9.52 0.42 -9.04
N VAL A 154 9.55 1.28 -8.04
CA VAL A 154 8.69 2.48 -7.96
C VAL A 154 9.60 3.69 -8.14
N LYS A 155 9.09 4.74 -8.78
CA LYS A 155 9.79 6.04 -8.86
C LYS A 155 8.83 7.12 -8.44
N VAL A 156 9.19 7.87 -7.40
CA VAL A 156 8.41 9.02 -6.94
C VAL A 156 9.07 10.28 -7.49
N THR A 157 8.32 11.11 -8.22
CA THR A 157 8.83 12.37 -8.78
C THR A 157 8.06 13.53 -8.16
N PHE A 158 8.78 14.49 -7.58
CA PHE A 158 8.18 15.63 -6.91
C PHE A 158 8.18 16.86 -7.81
N TYR A 159 7.07 17.61 -7.78
CA TYR A 159 6.89 18.83 -8.54
C TYR A 159 6.47 19.96 -7.60
N SER A 160 7.07 21.14 -7.78
CA SER A 160 6.53 22.37 -7.15
C SER A 160 5.18 22.74 -7.77
N LEU A 161 4.34 23.44 -7.01
CA LEU A 161 3.04 23.90 -7.46
C LEU A 161 3.17 24.70 -8.77
N GLY A 162 2.48 24.24 -9.83
CA GLY A 162 2.49 24.88 -11.15
C GLY A 162 3.73 24.59 -12.02
N SER A 163 4.67 23.75 -11.57
CA SER A 163 5.84 23.35 -12.34
C SER A 163 5.61 22.05 -13.10
N THR A 164 6.07 21.99 -14.35
CA THR A 164 6.19 20.73 -15.12
C THR A 164 7.57 20.09 -14.99
N SER A 165 8.52 20.78 -14.36
CA SER A 165 9.86 20.27 -14.08
C SER A 165 9.91 19.69 -12.67
N ALA A 166 10.48 18.48 -12.56
CA ALA A 166 10.69 17.81 -11.30
C ALA A 166 11.67 18.59 -10.43
N THR A 167 11.37 18.72 -9.15
CA THR A 167 12.24 19.33 -8.14
C THR A 167 13.02 18.31 -7.33
N ASP A 168 12.55 17.06 -7.28
CA ASP A 168 13.19 15.96 -6.56
C ASP A 168 12.73 14.59 -7.12
N THR A 169 13.45 13.51 -6.84
CA THR A 169 13.07 12.14 -7.24
C THR A 169 13.57 11.12 -6.21
N ASP A 170 12.74 10.12 -5.91
CA ASP A 170 13.05 8.98 -5.01
C ASP A 170 12.76 7.64 -5.73
N PHE A 171 13.48 6.56 -5.38
CA PHE A 171 13.43 5.24 -6.03
C PHE A 171 13.31 4.08 -5.03
#